data_AF-A0A7S2M3Z4-F1
#
_entry.id   AF-A0A7S2M3Z4-F1
#
_cell.length_a   1.000
_cell.length_b   1.000
_cell.length_c   1.000
_cell.angle_alpha   90.00
_cell.angle_beta   90.00
_cell.angle_gamma   90.00
#
_symmetry.space_group_name_H-M   'P 1'
#
loop_
_entity.id
_entity.type
_entity.pdbx_description
1 polymer ?
#
loop_
_entity_poly.entity_id
_entity_poly.type
_entity_poly.pdbx_seq_one_letter_code
_entity_poly.pdbx_strand_id
1 'polypeptide(L)'
;GQDGRSLIAISVLNPNALVEAGLMDKTLAKGIMKDYEMVNDPKCTEEDCEAACKRLVEASNELRSKKDVLQKVKSDVKAATSGGTFRKWEQVSDVYVTLEPFAMANGLLTQSFKVKRDFVAKRYQDELP
;
A
#
# COMPACT_ATOMS: atom_id res chain seq x y z
N GLY A 1 -13.25 25.75 -10.21
CA GLY A 1 -14.51 25.04 -9.94
C GLY A 1 -14.31 24.11 -8.76
N GLN A 2 -15.35 23.83 -8.00
CA GLN A 2 -15.37 22.97 -6.82
C GLN A 2 -15.18 21.46 -7.15
N ASP A 3 -14.52 21.16 -8.28
CA ASP A 3 -14.54 19.87 -9.00
C ASP A 3 -13.13 19.26 -9.17
N GLY A 4 -12.33 19.18 -8.11
CA GLY A 4 -11.00 18.56 -8.22
C GLY A 4 -10.44 17.92 -6.95
N ARG A 5 -11.13 18.04 -5.82
CA ARG A 5 -10.68 17.41 -4.57
C ARG A 5 -11.25 16.00 -4.52
N SER A 6 -10.37 15.02 -4.68
CA SER A 6 -10.69 13.60 -4.67
C SER A 6 -9.87 12.93 -3.55
N LEU A 7 -10.38 11.83 -2.99
CA LEU A 7 -9.66 11.08 -1.96
C LEU A 7 -8.97 9.88 -2.61
N ILE A 8 -7.64 9.86 -2.50
CA ILE A 8 -6.81 8.73 -2.93
C ILE A 8 -6.40 7.95 -1.69
N ALA A 9 -6.66 6.65 -1.68
CA ALA A 9 -6.20 5.75 -0.62
C ALA A 9 -4.88 5.09 -1.01
N ILE A 10 -3.89 5.10 -0.12
CA ILE A 10 -2.70 4.25 -0.25
C ILE A 10 -3.00 2.91 0.41
N SER A 11 -3.10 1.85 -0.39
CA SER A 11 -3.43 0.50 0.07
C SER A 11 -2.18 -0.37 0.09
N VAL A 12 -1.72 -0.70 1.30
CA VAL A 12 -0.69 -1.72 1.52
C VAL A 12 -1.33 -3.09 1.42
N LEU A 13 -0.98 -3.86 0.37
CA LEU A 13 -1.59 -5.15 0.10
C LEU A 13 -0.83 -6.28 0.80
N ASN A 14 -1.56 -7.28 1.29
CA ASN A 14 -0.98 -8.49 1.85
C ASN A 14 -0.70 -9.52 0.73
N PRO A 15 0.56 -9.94 0.51
CA PRO A 15 0.90 -10.92 -0.53
C PRO A 15 0.12 -12.24 -0.44
N ASN A 16 -0.14 -12.74 0.77
CA ASN A 16 -0.89 -13.99 0.95
C ASN A 16 -2.34 -13.84 0.51
N ALA A 17 -2.97 -12.69 0.81
CA ALA A 17 -4.34 -12.40 0.36
C ALA A 17 -4.43 -12.31 -1.17
N LEU A 18 -3.37 -11.82 -1.83
CA LEU A 18 -3.30 -11.79 -3.30
C LEU A 18 -3.20 -13.20 -3.90
N VAL A 19 -2.46 -14.12 -3.25
CA VAL A 19 -2.42 -15.54 -3.67
C VAL A 19 -3.78 -16.20 -3.51
N GLU A 20 -4.45 -15.99 -2.38
CA GLU A 20 -5.79 -16.55 -2.12
C GLU A 20 -6.84 -16.04 -3.13
N ALA A 21 -6.70 -14.78 -3.57
CA ALA A 21 -7.54 -14.18 -4.60
C ALA A 21 -7.16 -14.62 -6.04
N GLY A 22 -6.10 -15.43 -6.22
CA GLY A 22 -5.62 -15.84 -7.55
C GLY A 22 -4.93 -14.73 -8.33
N LEU A 23 -4.50 -13.65 -7.67
CA LEU A 23 -3.90 -12.44 -8.26
C LEU A 23 -2.36 -12.43 -8.19
N MET A 24 -1.75 -13.43 -7.54
CA MET A 24 -0.30 -13.55 -7.40
C MET A 24 0.12 -15.02 -7.34
N ASP A 25 1.29 -15.33 -7.90
CA ASP A 25 1.90 -16.66 -7.79
C ASP A 25 2.42 -16.92 -6.36
N LYS A 26 2.26 -18.16 -5.88
CA LYS A 26 2.64 -18.56 -4.52
C LYS A 26 4.16 -18.48 -4.27
N THR A 27 4.97 -18.77 -5.27
CA THR A 27 6.44 -18.73 -5.16
C THR A 27 6.91 -17.29 -5.03
N LEU A 28 6.38 -16.41 -5.89
CA LEU A 28 6.65 -14.98 -5.84
C LEU A 28 6.20 -14.36 -4.50
N ALA A 29 4.99 -14.68 -4.07
CA ALA A 29 4.43 -14.17 -2.81
C ALA A 29 5.28 -14.55 -1.59
N LYS A 30 5.87 -15.74 -1.57
CA LYS A 30 6.75 -16.17 -0.47
C LYS A 30 8.01 -15.31 -0.36
N GLY A 31 8.60 -14.91 -1.49
CA GLY A 31 9.75 -14.01 -1.51
C GLY A 31 9.38 -12.62 -1.00
N ILE A 32 8.28 -12.07 -1.53
CA ILE A 32 7.75 -10.75 -1.13
C ILE A 32 7.36 -10.75 0.35
N MET A 33 6.72 -11.81 0.86
CA MET A 33 6.30 -11.89 2.25
C MET A 33 7.50 -11.89 3.21
N LYS A 34 8.62 -12.51 2.83
CA LYS A 34 9.85 -12.45 3.62
C LYS A 34 10.36 -11.01 3.75
N ASP A 35 10.38 -10.25 2.65
CA ASP A 35 10.77 -8.85 2.66
C ASP A 35 9.78 -8.00 3.47
N TYR A 36 8.47 -8.26 3.30
CA TYR A 36 7.40 -7.59 4.04
C TYR A 36 7.53 -7.78 5.56
N GLU A 37 7.78 -9.01 6.01
CA GLU A 37 7.95 -9.34 7.43
C GLU A 37 9.23 -8.72 8.01
N MET A 38 10.32 -8.74 7.23
CA MET A 38 11.58 -8.11 7.63
C MET A 38 11.41 -6.60 7.89
N VAL A 39 10.76 -5.88 6.97
CA VAL A 39 10.53 -4.43 7.13
C VAL A 39 9.61 -4.14 8.32
N ASN A 40 8.64 -5.01 8.59
CA ASN A 40 7.71 -4.86 9.72
C ASN A 40 8.30 -5.27 11.08
N ASP A 41 9.46 -5.96 11.12
CA ASP A 41 10.08 -6.33 12.38
C ASP A 41 10.48 -5.06 13.16
N PRO A 42 9.97 -4.84 14.39
CA PRO A 42 10.34 -3.69 15.22
C PRO A 42 11.84 -3.55 15.50
N LYS A 43 12.60 -4.63 15.34
CA LYS A 43 14.06 -4.67 15.53
C LYS A 43 14.84 -4.33 14.26
N CYS A 44 14.18 -4.29 13.10
CA CYS A 44 14.81 -3.95 11.85
C CYS A 44 15.23 -2.47 11.86
N THR A 45 16.47 -2.18 11.45
CA THR A 45 16.93 -0.81 11.29
C THR A 45 16.64 -0.29 9.87
N GLU A 46 16.81 1.02 9.68
CA GLU A 46 16.70 1.67 8.36
C GLU A 46 17.66 1.03 7.33
N GLU A 47 18.90 0.78 7.74
CA GLU A 47 19.94 0.17 6.89
C GLU A 47 19.60 -1.28 6.53
N ASP A 48 19.11 -2.07 7.49
CA ASP A 48 18.73 -3.47 7.26
C ASP A 48 17.59 -3.58 6.24
N CYS A 49 16.63 -2.66 6.30
CA CYS A 49 15.41 -2.73 5.50
C CYS A 49 15.56 -2.18 4.08
N GLU A 50 16.61 -1.39 3.78
CA GLU A 50 16.74 -0.64 2.52
C GLU A 50 16.59 -1.54 1.28
N ALA A 51 17.29 -2.67 1.26
CA ALA A 51 17.25 -3.60 0.14
C ALA A 51 15.88 -4.31 0.01
N ALA A 52 15.23 -4.60 1.14
CA ALA A 52 13.89 -5.20 1.16
C ALA A 52 12.84 -4.18 0.68
N CYS A 53 12.91 -2.93 1.14
CA CYS A 53 12.06 -1.84 0.68
C CYS A 53 12.18 -1.63 -0.84
N LYS A 54 13.41 -1.62 -1.39
CA LYS A 54 13.62 -1.54 -2.84
C LYS A 54 12.94 -2.66 -3.61
N ARG A 55 13.12 -3.92 -3.20
CA ARG A 55 12.45 -5.07 -3.83
C ARG A 55 10.92 -4.99 -3.72
N LEU A 56 10.40 -4.53 -2.58
CA LEU A 56 8.95 -4.32 -2.40
C LEU A 56 8.42 -3.21 -3.31
N VAL A 57 9.16 -2.12 -3.50
CA VAL A 57 8.80 -1.04 -4.43
C VAL A 57 8.78 -1.53 -5.88
N GLU A 58 9.80 -2.31 -6.29
CA GLU A 58 9.85 -2.93 -7.62
C GLU A 58 8.66 -3.87 -7.85
N ALA A 59 8.40 -4.78 -6.90
CA ALA A 59 7.24 -5.67 -6.95
C ALA A 59 5.91 -4.89 -6.97
N SER A 60 5.85 -3.75 -6.28
CA SER A 60 4.68 -2.87 -6.29
C SER A 60 4.47 -2.21 -7.66
N ASN A 61 5.54 -1.77 -8.32
CA ASN A 61 5.50 -1.23 -9.68
C ASN A 61 4.97 -2.28 -10.66
N GLU A 62 5.48 -3.51 -10.59
CA GLU A 62 4.97 -4.61 -11.41
C GLU A 62 3.50 -4.89 -11.11
N LEU A 63 3.09 -4.91 -9.85
CA LEU A 63 1.69 -5.11 -9.47
C LEU A 63 0.77 -4.02 -10.02
N ARG A 64 1.21 -2.75 -9.98
CA ARG A 64 0.47 -1.61 -10.54
C ARG A 64 0.34 -1.69 -12.07
N SER A 65 1.29 -2.32 -12.75
CA SER A 65 1.21 -2.56 -14.20
C SER A 65 0.10 -3.56 -14.58
N LYS A 66 -0.32 -4.40 -13.62
CA LYS A 66 -1.40 -5.39 -13.78
C LYS A 66 -2.76 -4.73 -13.48
N LYS A 67 -3.48 -4.38 -14.55
CA LYS A 67 -4.74 -3.62 -14.48
C LYS A 67 -5.84 -4.36 -13.70
N ASP A 68 -5.86 -5.68 -13.74
CA ASP A 68 -6.80 -6.55 -13.03
C ASP A 68 -6.75 -6.36 -11.51
N VAL A 69 -5.54 -6.38 -10.92
CA VAL A 69 -5.34 -6.18 -9.48
C VAL A 69 -5.81 -4.79 -9.06
N LEU A 70 -5.38 -3.76 -9.80
CA LEU A 70 -5.74 -2.38 -9.50
C LEU A 70 -7.25 -2.16 -9.57
N GLN A 71 -7.92 -2.68 -10.60
CA GLN A 71 -9.37 -2.58 -10.74
C GLN A 71 -10.11 -3.32 -9.63
N LYS A 72 -9.64 -4.52 -9.24
CA LYS A 72 -10.24 -5.29 -8.16
C LYS A 72 -10.15 -4.55 -6.83
N VAL A 73 -8.97 -4.07 -6.46
CA VAL A 73 -8.76 -3.31 -5.22
C VAL A 73 -9.56 -2.01 -5.22
N LYS A 74 -9.55 -1.26 -6.34
CA LYS A 74 -10.34 -0.03 -6.48
C LYS A 74 -11.84 -0.29 -6.31
N SER A 75 -12.35 -1.36 -6.90
CA SER A 75 -13.75 -1.77 -6.75
C SER A 75 -14.09 -2.08 -5.29
N ASP A 76 -13.26 -2.85 -4.61
CA ASP A 76 -13.50 -3.27 -3.23
C ASP A 76 -13.44 -2.08 -2.25
N VAL A 77 -12.46 -1.18 -2.41
CA VAL A 77 -12.34 0.05 -1.59
C VAL A 77 -13.50 1.02 -1.85
N LYS A 78 -13.90 1.18 -3.12
CA LYS A 78 -15.05 2.02 -3.47
C LYS A 78 -16.34 1.46 -2.86
N ALA A 79 -16.56 0.16 -2.94
CA ALA A 79 -17.72 -0.50 -2.33
C ALA A 79 -17.74 -0.32 -0.80
N ALA A 80 -16.58 -0.46 -0.15
CA ALA A 80 -16.43 -0.27 1.30
C ALA A 80 -16.74 1.16 1.76
N THR A 81 -16.46 2.15 0.92
CA THR A 81 -16.67 3.58 1.25
C THR A 81 -17.95 4.16 0.65
N SER A 82 -18.65 3.44 -0.24
CA SER A 82 -19.91 3.88 -0.82
C SER A 82 -21.15 3.46 -0.02
N GLY A 83 -20.99 2.57 0.98
CA GLY A 83 -22.05 2.23 1.93
C GLY A 83 -22.49 3.46 2.71
N GLY A 84 -23.79 3.58 3.00
CA GLY A 84 -24.48 4.81 3.47
C GLY A 84 -23.99 5.46 4.77
N THR A 85 -22.89 4.99 5.34
CA THR A 85 -22.20 5.56 6.50
C THR A 85 -21.26 6.72 6.13
N PHE A 86 -20.70 6.73 4.92
CA PHE A 86 -19.75 7.77 4.47
C PHE A 86 -20.42 8.82 3.60
N ARG A 87 -20.07 10.09 3.83
CA ARG A 87 -20.51 11.22 2.99
C ARG A 87 -19.80 11.16 1.64
N LYS A 88 -20.39 11.76 0.60
CA LYS A 88 -19.84 11.73 -0.78
C LYS A 88 -18.37 12.17 -0.88
N TRP A 89 -17.95 13.15 -0.07
CA TRP A 89 -16.57 13.65 -0.07
C TRP A 89 -15.61 12.84 0.82
N GLU A 90 -16.13 11.87 1.58
CA GLU A 90 -15.37 10.89 2.37
C GLU A 90 -15.15 9.59 1.58
N GLN A 91 -15.79 9.44 0.42
CA GLN A 91 -15.67 8.26 -0.44
C GLN A 91 -14.35 8.31 -1.20
N VAL A 92 -13.66 7.17 -1.24
CA VAL A 92 -12.39 7.04 -1.95
C VAL A 92 -12.67 6.94 -3.45
N SER A 93 -12.07 7.83 -4.22
CA SER A 93 -12.22 7.89 -5.67
C SER A 93 -11.16 7.09 -6.42
N ASP A 94 -9.95 7.01 -5.84
CA ASP A 94 -8.85 6.25 -6.42
C ASP A 94 -7.99 5.55 -5.38
N VAL A 95 -7.21 4.57 -5.83
CA VAL A 95 -6.35 3.77 -4.96
C VAL A 95 -4.95 3.67 -5.55
N TYR A 96 -3.96 3.97 -4.72
CA TYR A 96 -2.56 3.67 -4.98
C TYR A 96 -2.19 2.39 -4.22
N VAL A 97 -1.81 1.32 -4.92
CA VAL A 97 -1.46 0.04 -4.30
C VAL A 97 0.04 -0.09 -4.09
N THR A 98 0.46 -0.64 -2.95
CA THR A 98 1.87 -0.90 -2.62
C THR A 98 1.99 -2.20 -1.81
N LEU A 99 3.16 -2.83 -1.88
CA LEU A 99 3.56 -3.98 -1.05
C LEU A 99 4.54 -3.55 0.04
N GLU A 100 5.12 -2.35 -0.04
CA GLU A 100 5.95 -1.79 1.03
C GLU A 100 5.06 -1.47 2.25
N PRO A 101 5.28 -2.10 3.42
CA PRO A 101 4.51 -1.79 4.60
C PRO A 101 4.91 -0.44 5.19
N PHE A 102 3.98 0.20 5.89
CA PHE A 102 4.34 1.31 6.77
C PHE A 102 4.96 0.70 8.03
N ALA A 103 6.24 0.96 8.26
CA ALA A 103 6.97 0.41 9.39
C ALA A 103 7.76 1.48 10.14
N MET A 104 8.28 1.11 11.31
CA MET A 104 9.25 1.96 12.02
C MET A 104 10.58 2.01 11.27
N ALA A 105 11.00 0.87 10.71
CA ALA A 105 12.27 0.71 10.00
C ALA A 105 12.38 1.60 8.76
N ASN A 106 11.29 1.88 8.05
CA ASN A 106 11.29 2.84 6.92
C ASN A 106 10.79 4.24 7.32
N GLY A 107 10.68 4.52 8.61
CA GLY A 107 10.33 5.83 9.13
C GLY A 107 8.88 6.26 8.88
N LEU A 108 8.00 5.38 8.39
CA LEU A 108 6.60 5.71 8.08
C LEU A 108 5.66 5.55 9.28
N LEU A 109 6.06 4.77 10.29
CA LEU A 109 5.39 4.69 11.59
C LEU A 109 6.19 5.36 12.71
N THR A 110 5.45 5.78 13.73
CA THR A 110 5.99 6.09 15.07
C THR A 110 6.21 4.80 15.87
N GLN A 111 6.93 4.92 16.99
CA GLN A 111 7.10 3.81 17.95
C GLN A 111 5.79 3.28 18.55
N SER A 112 4.71 4.06 18.44
CA SER A 112 3.36 3.66 18.88
C SER A 112 2.49 3.11 17.74
N PHE A 113 3.10 2.71 16.62
CA PHE A 113 2.43 2.22 15.40
C PHE A 113 1.44 3.19 14.75
N LYS A 114 1.52 4.48 15.09
CA LYS A 114 0.78 5.53 14.38
C LYS A 114 1.51 5.93 13.11
N VAL A 115 0.76 6.15 12.04
CA VAL A 115 1.27 6.67 10.77
C VAL A 115 1.81 8.09 10.92
N LYS A 116 3.03 8.32 10.46
CA LYS A 116 3.63 9.65 10.31
C LYS A 116 3.14 10.29 9.02
N ARG A 117 2.01 10.99 9.10
CA ARG A 117 1.28 11.53 7.93
C ARG A 117 2.17 12.34 6.99
N ASP A 118 2.99 13.25 7.51
CA ASP A 118 3.84 14.12 6.69
C ASP A 118 4.94 13.33 5.95
N PHE A 119 5.45 12.27 6.59
CA PHE A 119 6.47 11.41 6.00
C PHE A 119 5.88 10.52 4.90
N VAL A 120 4.68 9.95 5.13
CA VAL A 120 3.95 9.21 4.10
C VAL A 120 3.59 10.14 2.93
N ALA A 121 3.05 11.33 3.21
CA ALA A 121 2.74 12.30 2.16
C ALA A 121 3.97 12.64 1.31
N LYS A 122 5.11 12.94 1.96
CA LYS A 122 6.38 13.21 1.28
C LYS A 122 6.90 12.01 0.48
N ARG A 123 6.78 10.79 1.01
CA ARG A 123 7.26 9.55 0.36
C ARG A 123 6.52 9.25 -0.94
N TYR A 124 5.22 9.55 -1.00
CA TYR A 124 4.37 9.24 -2.15
C TYR A 124 4.01 10.45 -3.01
N GLN A 125 4.49 11.66 -2.68
CA GLN A 125 4.12 12.90 -3.37
C GLN A 125 4.34 12.85 -4.90
N ASP A 126 5.38 12.14 -5.34
CA ASP A 126 5.77 12.02 -6.75
C ASP A 126 5.19 10.75 -7.41
N GLU A 127 4.51 9.89 -6.64
CA GLU A 127 3.95 8.62 -7.09
C GLU A 127 2.42 8.62 -7.18
N LEU A 128 1.76 9.53 -6.47
CA LEU A 128 0.31 9.67 -6.52
C LEU A 128 -0.12 10.38 -7.83
N PRO A 129 -1.19 9.89 -8.49
CA PRO A 129 -1.70 10.46 -9.74
C PRO A 129 -2.39 11.82 -9.55
#